data_AF-A0A1Z8WK52-F1
#
_entry.id   AF-A0A1Z8WK52-F1
#
_cell.length_a   1.000
_cell.length_b   1.000
_cell.length_c   1.000
_cell.angle_alpha   90.00
_cell.angle_beta   90.00
_cell.angle_gamma   90.00
#
_symmetry.space_group_name_H-M   'P 1'
#
loop_
_entity.id
_entity.type
_entity.pdbx_description
1 polymer ?
#
loop_
_entity_poly.entity_id
_entity_poly.type
_entity_poly.pdbx_seq_one_letter_code
_entity_poly.pdbx_strand_id
1 'polypeptide(L)' 'MIKFLKYTNKLTSYQKFASRVGYMGAAFLMAGQWTLEPILFIIGFVCVIVQVSSRKQWNLVALNLNGLAAWINHFLK' A
#
# COMPACT_ATOMS: atom_id res chain seq x y z
N MET A 1 8.09 5.57 -33.52
CA MET A 1 8.54 5.71 -32.11
C MET A 1 7.46 5.40 -31.07
N ILE A 2 6.19 5.75 -31.29
CA ILE A 2 5.11 5.58 -30.27
C ILE A 2 4.60 4.13 -30.10
N LYS A 3 4.82 3.24 -31.08
CA LYS A 3 4.35 1.83 -31.01
C LYS A 3 5.09 0.97 -29.98
N PHE A 4 6.34 1.30 -29.62
CA PHE A 4 7.12 0.53 -28.64
C PHE A 4 6.69 0.81 -27.18
N LEU A 5 6.12 1.99 -26.92
CA LEU A 5 5.48 2.33 -25.64
C LEU A 5 4.11 1.68 -25.49
N LYS A 6 3.54 1.15 -26.59
CA LYS A 6 2.32 0.32 -26.59
C LYS A 6 2.64 -1.10 -26.13
N TYR A 7 3.49 -1.26 -25.11
CA TYR A 7 3.48 -2.47 -24.33
C TYR A 7 2.16 -2.48 -23.56
N THR A 8 1.11 -3.03 -24.18
CA THR A 8 -0.14 -3.37 -23.50
C THR A 8 0.12 -4.65 -22.71
N ASN A 9 0.87 -4.53 -21.62
CA ASN A 9 0.74 -5.47 -20.52
C ASN A 9 -0.71 -5.22 -20.11
N LYS A 10 -1.65 -6.06 -20.57
CA LYS A 10 -2.96 -6.12 -19.92
C LYS A 10 -2.62 -6.33 -18.45
N LEU A 11 -2.69 -5.27 -17.64
CA LEU A 11 -2.56 -5.42 -16.21
C LEU A 11 -3.62 -6.44 -15.83
N THR A 12 -3.17 -7.61 -15.39
CA THR A 12 -4.05 -8.66 -14.87
C THR A 12 -5.00 -8.01 -13.89
N SER A 13 -6.28 -8.38 -13.88
CA SER A 13 -7.32 -7.74 -13.05
C SER A 13 -6.88 -7.55 -11.59
N TYR A 14 -6.06 -8.47 -11.06
CA TYR A 14 -5.37 -8.37 -9.79
C TYR A 14 -4.51 -7.11 -9.61
N GLN A 15 -3.70 -6.73 -10.60
CA GLN A 15 -2.87 -5.53 -10.50
C GLN A 15 -3.69 -4.25 -10.52
N LYS A 16 -4.85 -4.24 -11.21
CA LYS A 16 -5.79 -3.11 -11.17
C LYS A 16 -6.44 -2.98 -9.80
N PHE A 17 -6.87 -4.09 -9.23
CA PHE A 17 -7.44 -4.14 -7.89
C PHE A 17 -6.41 -3.73 -6.83
N ALA A 18 -5.18 -4.25 -6.91
CA ALA A 18 -4.09 -3.90 -6.02
C ALA A 18 -3.76 -2.39 -6.06
N SER A 19 -3.78 -1.76 -7.23
CA SER A 19 -3.63 -0.30 -7.33
C SER A 19 -4.80 0.45 -6.66
N ARG A 20 -6.04 0.00 -6.83
CA ARG A 20 -7.22 0.63 -6.20
C ARG A 20 -7.19 0.49 -4.67
N VAL A 21 -6.87 -0.70 -4.16
CA VAL A 21 -6.70 -0.95 -2.72
C VAL A 21 -5.54 -0.13 -2.15
N GLY A 22 -4.45 0.03 -2.91
CA GLY A 22 -3.35 0.92 -2.55
C GLY A 22 -3.77 2.39 -2.38
N TYR A 23 -4.57 2.93 -3.30
CA TYR A 23 -5.13 4.29 -3.17
C TYR A 23 -6.03 4.44 -1.94
N MET A 24 -6.83 3.41 -1.62
CA MET A 24 -7.62 3.42 -0.38
C MET A 24 -6.71 3.39 0.85
N GLY A 25 -5.66 2.57 0.85
CA GLY A 25 -4.67 2.52 1.93
C GLY A 25 -3.98 3.86 2.18
N ALA A 26 -3.63 4.59 1.12
CA ALA A 26 -3.08 5.94 1.22
C ALA A 26 -4.07 6.94 1.85
N ALA A 27 -5.35 6.85 1.50
CA ALA A 27 -6.39 7.68 2.11
C ALA A 27 -6.57 7.36 3.61
N PHE A 28 -6.52 6.08 4.00
CA PHE A 28 -6.57 5.67 5.41
C PHE A 28 -5.34 6.14 6.21
N LEU A 29 -4.14 6.12 5.61
CA LEU A 29 -2.94 6.68 6.22
C LEU A 29 -3.06 8.19 6.46
N MET A 30 -3.58 8.93 5.47
CA MET A 30 -3.80 10.38 5.59
C MET A 30 -4.90 10.70 6.63
N ALA A 31 -5.95 9.88 6.71
CA ALA A 31 -6.98 10.01 7.75
C ALA A 31 -6.40 9.71 9.13
N GLY A 32 -5.57 8.66 9.26
CA GLY A 32 -4.86 8.32 10.49
C GLY A 32 -3.98 9.47 11.01
N GLN A 33 -3.36 10.26 10.12
CA GLN A 33 -2.61 11.46 10.53
C GLN A 33 -3.47 12.50 11.25
N TRP A 34 -4.76 12.62 10.89
CA TRP A 34 -5.68 13.58 11.52
C TRP A 34 -6.38 13.00 12.76
N THR A 35 -6.66 11.70 12.79
CA THR A 35 -7.38 11.04 13.90
C THR A 35 -6.44 10.58 15.02
N LEU A 36 -5.13 10.46 14.76
CA LEU A 36 -4.12 9.91 15.68
C LEU A 36 -4.43 8.48 16.19
N GLU A 37 -5.40 7.80 15.59
CA GLU A 37 -5.76 6.43 15.95
C GLU A 37 -4.85 5.41 15.26
N PRO A 38 -4.18 4.52 16.00
CA PRO A 38 -3.25 3.54 15.43
C PRO A 38 -3.94 2.52 14.50
N ILE A 39 -5.24 2.28 14.71
CA ILE A 39 -6.05 1.34 13.91
C ILE A 39 -6.12 1.77 12.44
N LEU A 40 -6.27 3.07 12.16
CA LEU A 40 -6.30 3.58 10.79
C LEU A 40 -4.95 3.41 10.08
N PHE A 41 -3.85 3.56 10.81
CA PHE A 41 -2.52 3.29 10.29
C PHE A 41 -2.35 1.81 9.93
N ILE A 42 -2.73 0.89 10.82
CA ILE A 42 -2.61 -0.56 10.57
C ILE A 42 -3.38 -0.97 9.31
N ILE A 43 -4.63 -0.53 9.17
CA ILE A 43 -5.46 -0.82 7.98
C ILE A 43 -4.83 -0.19 6.72
N GLY A 44 -4.36 1.05 6.82
CA GLY A 44 -3.69 1.76 5.73
C GLY A 44 -2.42 1.06 5.25
N PHE A 45 -1.55 0.64 6.17
CA PHE A 45 -0.32 -0.09 5.85
C PHE A 45 -0.60 -1.45 5.23
N VAL A 46 -1.59 -2.22 5.71
CA VAL A 46 -1.99 -3.50 5.09
C VAL A 46 -2.41 -3.31 3.62
N CYS A 47 -3.23 -2.30 3.34
CA CYS A 47 -3.67 -1.98 1.99
C CYS A 47 -2.51 -1.56 1.07
N VAL A 48 -1.55 -0.78 1.57
CA VAL A 48 -0.36 -0.37 0.81
C VAL A 48 0.59 -1.55 0.57
N ILE A 49 0.76 -2.46 1.53
CA ILE A 49 1.59 -3.67 1.37
C ILE A 49 1.08 -4.55 0.22
N VAL A 50 -0.24 -4.72 0.09
CA VAL A 50 -0.84 -5.47 -1.03
C VAL A 50 -0.49 -4.86 -2.39
N GLN A 51 -0.52 -3.52 -2.49
CA GLN A 51 -0.14 -2.80 -3.71
C GLN A 51 1.35 -3.00 -4.05
N VAL A 52 2.23 -2.76 -3.08
CA VAL A 52 3.69 -2.79 -3.28
C VAL A 52 4.18 -4.21 -3.57
N SER A 53 3.57 -5.22 -2.93
CA SER A 53 3.83 -6.64 -3.21
C SER A 53 3.44 -7.02 -4.64
N SER A 54 2.32 -6.49 -5.12
CA SER A 54 1.86 -6.70 -6.52
C SER A 54 2.78 -6.07 -7.57
N ARG A 55 3.51 -5.01 -7.19
CA ARG A 55 4.53 -4.35 -8.04
C ARG A 55 5.92 -4.99 -7.90
N LYS A 56 6.06 -6.03 -7.07
CA LYS A 56 7.32 -6.73 -6.75
C LYS A 56 8.42 -5.79 -6.22
N GLN A 57 8.03 -4.70 -5.55
CA GLN A 57 8.97 -3.72 -4.97
C GLN A 57 9.35 -4.11 -3.54
N TRP A 58 10.11 -5.20 -3.40
CA TRP A 58 10.41 -5.83 -2.11
C TRP A 58 11.05 -4.91 -1.06
N ASN A 59 11.85 -3.94 -1.46
CA ASN A 59 12.40 -2.93 -0.54
C ASN A 59 11.29 -2.10 0.14
N LEU A 60 10.32 -1.65 -0.66
CA LEU A 60 9.18 -0.89 -0.16
C LEU A 60 8.22 -1.78 0.64
N VAL A 61 8.14 -3.08 0.32
CA VAL A 61 7.36 -4.05 1.13
C VAL A 61 7.95 -4.15 2.53
N ALA A 62 9.27 -4.33 2.66
CA ALA A 62 9.95 -4.42 3.95
C ALA A 62 9.79 -3.13 4.78
N LEU A 63 9.88 -1.96 4.13
CA LEU A 63 9.67 -0.67 4.80
C LEU A 63 8.25 -0.53 5.37
N ASN A 64 7.22 -0.87 4.58
CA ASN A 64 5.83 -0.79 5.03
C ASN A 64 5.51 -1.81 6.13
N LEU A 65 6.13 -3.00 6.09
CA LEU A 65 6.06 -3.99 7.16
C LEU A 65 6.71 -3.49 8.46
N ASN A 66 7.83 -2.80 8.37
CA ASN A 66 8.48 -2.20 9.54
C ASN A 66 7.63 -1.09 10.15
N GLY A 67 7.05 -0.21 9.32
CA GLY A 67 6.08 0.80 9.77
C GLY A 67 4.87 0.17 10.45
N LEU A 68 4.30 -0.90 9.87
CA LEU A 68 3.19 -1.64 10.45
C LEU A 68 3.55 -2.23 11.82
N ALA A 69 4.75 -2.81 12.00
CA ALA A 69 5.21 -3.30 13.29
C ALA A 69 5.35 -2.17 14.34
N ALA A 70 5.81 -0.99 13.93
CA ALA A 70 5.91 0.17 14.82
C ALA A 70 4.53 0.64 15.32
N TRP A 71 3.53 0.72 14.43
CA TRP A 71 2.16 1.11 14.81
C TRP A 71 1.44 0.05 15.63
N ILE A 72 1.68 -1.25 15.37
CA ILE A 72 1.18 -2.33 16.23
C ILE A 72 1.76 -2.21 17.64
N ASN A 73 3.07 -1.98 17.77
CA ASN A 73 3.70 -1.78 19.07
C ASN A 73 3.20 -0.51 19.77
N HIS A 74 2.89 0.55 19.02
CA HIS A 74 2.29 1.77 19.57
C HIS A 74 0.84 1.56 20.03
N PHE A 75 0.09 0.65 19.40
CA PHE A 75 -1.27 0.31 19.83
C PHE A 75 -1.30 -0.59 21.08
N LEU A 76 -0.26 -1.42 21.27
CA LEU A 76 -0.15 -2.37 22.39
C LEU A 76 0.41 -1.76 23.68
N LYS A 77 0.96 -0.54 23.64
CA LYS A 77 1.67 0.09 24.76
C LYS A 77 1.01 1.40 25.16
#